data_AF-W7X6K8-F1
#
_entry.id   AF-W7X6K8-F1
#
_cell.length_a   1.000
_cell.length_b   1.000
_cell.length_c   1.000
_cell.angle_alpha   90.00
_cell.angle_beta   90.00
_cell.angle_gamma   90.00
#
_symmetry.space_group_name_H-M   'P 1'
#
loop_
_entity.id
_entity.type
_entity.pdbx_description
1 polymer ?
#
loop_
_entity_poly.entity_id
_entity_poly.type
_entity_poly.pdbx_seq_one_letter_code
_entity_poly.pdbx_strand_id
1 'polypeptide(L)'
;MKSQNVTVNNSSFSGNKAPNGGAINFNAIQQTINFKSCQFEQNTALSSGGALYFENIPSCKVIFDSDTEIRNNRALIGGGLRIVQTDENQIQLPYGFPFVHNVHQNLADIYGNDSASYLQNIIITNNNKENSYFFTFYENQTNILPQELEQSFSRFAEIKEFRSGEFIYFKVYIVDSQNRYLSFSKERLVNSKYPIEIESELKTFEFSDLQIIGSGNELLFSVNSTIYTSSIVKQPILLSIGFRNCITGRNDINRCINCPESAIKCVGDKISLKNGFWRKSNQTDEIIECDPIVNSCQAQNPLNINYCSTGYLGPTCGQCDILGEIWKGSRYSESSSKGVCEICGPKLNQWIYLVLKIILFEAYFLNVLNIFVKKFNLIFGTYNSTRFYSFDSYVL
;
A
#
# COMPACT_ATOMS: atom_id res chain seq x y z
N MET A 1 22.51 52.93 5.94
CA MET A 1 22.54 52.38 7.32
C MET A 1 21.15 51.83 7.63
N LYS A 2 21.04 50.71 8.35
CA LYS A 2 19.74 50.19 8.83
C LYS A 2 19.43 50.79 10.21
N SER A 3 18.17 51.10 10.47
CA SER A 3 17.74 51.60 11.78
C SER A 3 17.85 50.49 12.83
N GLN A 4 18.59 50.75 13.90
CA GLN A 4 18.74 49.78 15.01
C GLN A 4 17.48 49.77 15.87
N ASN A 5 17.12 50.94 16.39
CA ASN A 5 16.01 51.14 17.31
C ASN A 5 15.06 52.20 16.75
N VAL A 6 13.76 51.92 16.78
CA VAL A 6 12.69 52.86 16.42
C VAL A 6 11.74 52.98 17.60
N THR A 7 11.25 54.18 17.86
CA THR A 7 10.23 54.42 18.89
C THR A 7 9.19 55.39 18.37
N VAL A 8 7.92 55.00 18.49
CA VAL A 8 6.74 55.80 18.16
C VAL A 8 6.01 56.05 19.46
N ASN A 9 5.76 57.31 19.81
CA ASN A 9 5.14 57.71 21.08
C ASN A 9 3.92 58.60 20.79
N ASN A 10 2.86 58.47 21.58
CA ASN A 10 1.73 59.40 21.65
C ASN A 10 1.16 59.79 20.28
N SER A 11 1.04 58.81 19.38
CA SER A 11 0.71 59.03 17.95
C SER A 11 -0.56 58.29 17.57
N SER A 12 -1.42 58.92 16.78
CA SER A 12 -2.64 58.31 16.23
C SER A 12 -2.57 58.25 14.71
N PHE A 13 -2.83 57.07 14.16
CA PHE A 13 -2.84 56.78 12.73
C PHE A 13 -4.23 56.27 12.37
N SER A 14 -5.05 57.13 11.76
CA SER A 14 -6.43 56.83 11.42
C SER A 14 -6.73 56.94 9.92
N GLY A 15 -7.44 55.96 9.36
CA GLY A 15 -7.96 56.02 7.99
C GLY A 15 -6.90 56.01 6.88
N ASN A 16 -5.65 55.65 7.18
CA ASN A 16 -4.56 55.64 6.19
C ASN A 16 -4.69 54.46 5.21
N LYS A 17 -4.16 54.61 4.00
CA LYS A 17 -4.22 53.59 2.96
C LYS A 17 -2.91 53.46 2.18
N ALA A 18 -2.36 52.26 2.13
CA ALA A 18 -1.09 51.95 1.48
C ALA A 18 -1.14 50.57 0.78
N PRO A 19 -0.12 50.19 -0.03
CA PRO A 19 0.02 48.82 -0.52
C PRO A 19 0.21 47.82 0.62
N ASN A 20 1.23 48.04 1.45
CA ASN A 20 1.54 47.28 2.66
C ASN A 20 1.74 48.22 3.85
N GLY A 21 1.28 47.83 5.04
CA GLY A 21 1.42 48.64 6.24
C GLY A 21 0.57 49.90 6.13
N GLY A 22 -0.75 49.76 6.20
CA GLY A 22 -1.70 50.83 5.87
C GLY A 22 -1.42 52.16 6.58
N ALA A 23 -0.83 52.13 7.77
CA ALA A 23 -0.24 53.27 8.47
C ALA A 23 1.32 53.28 8.44
N ILE A 24 1.98 52.18 8.80
CA ILE A 24 3.44 52.10 8.90
C ILE A 24 3.98 50.80 8.30
N ASN A 25 5.01 50.94 7.47
CA ASN A 25 5.86 49.86 6.99
C ASN A 25 7.28 50.01 7.57
N PHE A 26 7.80 48.97 8.22
CA PHE A 26 9.18 48.88 8.68
C PHE A 26 9.94 47.79 7.92
N ASN A 27 11.01 48.17 7.23
CA ASN A 27 11.92 47.24 6.57
C ASN A 27 13.27 47.19 7.31
N ALA A 28 13.72 45.99 7.64
CA ALA A 28 15.06 45.66 8.13
C ALA A 28 15.53 46.38 9.43
N ILE A 29 14.62 46.56 10.39
CA ILE A 29 14.95 47.04 11.75
C ILE A 29 15.67 45.94 12.53
N GLN A 30 16.80 46.26 13.17
CA GLN A 30 17.74 45.25 13.68
C GLN A 30 17.66 44.95 15.18
N GLN A 31 17.19 45.87 16.03
CA GLN A 31 17.17 45.68 17.50
C GLN A 31 15.77 45.82 18.08
N THR A 32 15.16 47.00 18.02
CA THR A 32 13.90 47.27 18.73
C THR A 32 12.93 48.11 17.93
N ILE A 33 11.64 47.75 17.96
CA ILE A 33 10.53 48.61 17.59
C ILE A 33 9.68 48.79 18.85
N ASN A 34 9.47 50.03 19.29
CA ASN A 34 8.75 50.33 20.52
C ASN A 34 7.58 51.29 20.23
N PHE A 35 6.36 50.90 20.57
CA PHE A 35 5.18 51.75 20.49
C PHE A 35 4.71 52.09 21.90
N LYS A 36 4.46 53.37 22.16
CA LYS A 36 3.95 53.86 23.43
C LYS A 36 2.73 54.76 23.26
N SER A 37 1.64 54.44 23.94
CA SER A 37 0.36 55.17 23.89
C SER A 37 -0.05 55.53 22.45
N CYS A 38 0.02 54.56 21.53
CA CYS A 38 -0.27 54.77 20.11
C CYS A 38 -1.63 54.18 19.70
N GLN A 39 -2.28 54.76 18.71
CA GLN A 39 -3.54 54.24 18.16
C GLN A 39 -3.43 54.02 16.65
N PHE A 40 -3.87 52.85 16.19
CA PHE A 40 -3.95 52.47 14.79
C PHE A 40 -5.36 51.99 14.49
N GLU A 41 -6.18 52.85 13.89
CA GLU A 41 -7.61 52.58 13.66
C GLU A 41 -8.04 52.84 12.20
N GLN A 42 -8.88 51.95 11.64
CA GLN A 42 -9.48 52.11 10.31
C GLN A 42 -8.47 52.23 9.14
N ASN A 43 -7.22 51.81 9.33
CA ASN A 43 -6.21 51.79 8.27
C ASN A 43 -6.44 50.59 7.33
N THR A 44 -6.07 50.75 6.06
CA THR A 44 -6.29 49.73 5.02
C THR A 44 -5.02 49.47 4.20
N ALA A 45 -4.53 48.24 4.20
CA ALA A 45 -3.55 47.78 3.22
C ALA A 45 -4.25 47.16 2.00
N LEU A 46 -3.73 47.41 0.80
CA LEU A 46 -4.19 46.72 -0.43
C LEU A 46 -3.71 45.27 -0.51
N SER A 47 -2.58 44.97 0.13
CA SER A 47 -1.93 43.67 0.22
C SER A 47 -1.92 43.21 1.68
N SER A 48 -0.92 43.61 2.48
CA SER A 48 -0.68 43.02 3.79
C SER A 48 -0.44 44.04 4.91
N GLY A 49 -0.79 43.69 6.15
CA GLY A 49 -0.53 44.51 7.33
C GLY A 49 -1.42 45.76 7.36
N GLY A 50 -2.69 45.60 7.73
CA GLY A 50 -3.70 46.64 7.51
C GLY A 50 -3.42 47.96 8.23
N ALA A 51 -2.74 47.92 9.38
CA ALA A 51 -2.06 49.08 9.95
C ALA A 51 -0.53 48.96 9.83
N LEU A 52 0.02 47.82 10.23
CA LEU A 52 1.45 47.62 10.43
C LEU A 52 1.99 46.49 9.54
N TYR A 53 3.10 46.74 8.85
CA TYR A 53 3.82 45.73 8.07
C TYR A 53 5.30 45.75 8.43
N PHE A 54 5.82 44.63 8.92
CA PHE A 54 7.23 44.48 9.28
C PHE A 54 7.89 43.46 8.35
N GLU A 55 8.98 43.88 7.71
CA GLU A 55 9.73 43.08 6.76
C GLU A 55 11.18 42.93 7.22
N ASN A 56 11.71 41.71 7.17
CA ASN A 56 13.11 41.41 7.45
C ASN A 56 13.58 41.90 8.82
N ILE A 57 12.77 41.64 9.86
CA ILE A 57 13.08 41.95 11.26
C ILE A 57 13.50 40.72 12.12
N PRO A 58 14.39 39.81 11.66
CA PRO A 58 14.81 38.68 12.47
C PRO A 58 15.52 39.17 13.73
N SER A 59 15.26 38.51 14.87
CA SER A 59 15.76 38.89 16.19
C SER A 59 15.35 40.28 16.71
N CYS A 60 14.52 41.05 15.99
CA CYS A 60 14.04 42.34 16.46
C CYS A 60 13.00 42.17 17.58
N LYS A 61 13.17 42.91 18.68
CA LYS A 61 12.17 42.97 19.76
C LYS A 61 11.11 44.01 19.43
N VAL A 62 9.91 43.56 19.13
CA VAL A 62 8.72 44.41 19.03
C VAL A 62 8.10 44.56 20.41
N ILE A 63 7.82 45.78 20.83
CA ILE A 63 7.22 46.11 22.12
C ILE A 63 6.05 47.06 21.87
N PHE A 64 4.89 46.70 22.42
CA PHE A 64 3.75 47.57 22.62
C PHE A 64 3.56 47.74 24.13
N ASP A 65 3.21 48.94 24.60
CA ASP A 65 2.75 49.14 25.98
C ASP A 65 1.26 48.78 26.13
N SER A 66 0.72 48.90 27.35
CA SER A 66 -0.70 48.63 27.63
C SER A 66 -1.66 49.56 26.89
N ASP A 67 -1.19 50.74 26.51
CA ASP A 67 -2.01 51.85 26.03
C ASP A 67 -2.01 51.93 24.50
N THR A 68 -1.30 51.02 23.83
CA THR A 68 -1.22 50.96 22.38
C THR A 68 -2.25 49.97 21.80
N GLU A 69 -3.16 50.48 20.95
CA GLU A 69 -4.21 49.70 20.29
C GLU A 69 -4.05 49.68 18.76
N ILE A 70 -4.21 48.48 18.17
CA ILE A 70 -4.32 48.25 16.73
C ILE A 70 -5.62 47.49 16.48
N ARG A 71 -6.68 48.21 16.09
CA ARG A 71 -8.05 47.67 15.90
C ARG A 71 -8.79 48.28 14.71
N ASN A 72 -9.80 47.60 14.20
CA ASN A 72 -10.61 48.03 13.05
C ASN A 72 -9.82 48.25 11.73
N ASN A 73 -8.62 47.67 11.58
CA ASN A 73 -7.82 47.78 10.36
C ASN A 73 -8.11 46.62 9.38
N ARG A 74 -7.79 46.79 8.09
CA ARG A 74 -8.06 45.77 7.05
C ARG A 74 -6.91 45.52 6.07
N ALA A 75 -6.71 44.25 5.69
CA ALA A 75 -5.78 43.83 4.64
C ALA A 75 -6.31 42.60 3.87
N LEU A 76 -5.54 42.10 2.90
CA LEU A 76 -5.72 40.74 2.40
C LEU A 76 -5.10 39.72 3.38
N ILE A 77 -3.88 39.98 3.88
CA ILE A 77 -3.20 39.14 4.89
C ILE A 77 -2.73 40.00 6.07
N GLY A 78 -3.00 39.60 7.32
CA GLY A 78 -2.60 40.36 8.50
C GLY A 78 -3.38 41.66 8.64
N GLY A 79 -4.64 41.58 9.06
CA GLY A 79 -5.57 42.70 9.04
C GLY A 79 -5.15 43.86 9.95
N GLY A 80 -4.52 43.58 11.09
CA GLY A 80 -3.82 44.58 11.90
C GLY A 80 -2.33 44.66 11.57
N LEU A 81 -1.66 43.52 11.67
CA LEU A 81 -0.20 43.37 11.54
C LEU A 81 0.18 42.21 10.59
N ARG A 82 1.16 42.42 9.71
CA ARG A 82 1.89 41.33 9.01
C ARG A 82 3.37 41.40 9.31
N ILE A 83 3.99 40.24 9.53
CA ILE A 83 5.45 40.07 9.58
C ILE A 83 5.89 39.14 8.43
N VAL A 84 6.86 39.55 7.61
CA VAL A 84 7.51 38.75 6.55
C VAL A 84 9.04 38.77 6.66
N GLN A 85 9.70 37.76 6.11
CA GLN A 85 11.17 37.63 6.02
C GLN A 85 11.55 37.07 4.64
N THR A 86 12.64 37.57 4.05
CA THR A 86 13.11 37.14 2.72
C THR A 86 13.82 35.78 2.74
N ASP A 87 14.37 35.36 3.88
CA ASP A 87 14.81 33.98 4.12
C ASP A 87 13.77 33.25 4.97
N GLU A 88 12.87 32.51 4.32
CA GLU A 88 11.78 31.79 4.97
C GLU A 88 12.30 30.57 5.79
N ASN A 89 13.50 30.07 5.52
CA ASN A 89 14.01 28.87 6.16
C ASN A 89 14.33 29.08 7.65
N GLN A 90 14.64 30.31 8.06
CA GLN A 90 15.02 30.68 9.43
C GLN A 90 14.00 31.60 10.11
N ILE A 91 12.70 31.33 9.94
CA ILE A 91 11.67 32.21 10.50
C ILE A 91 11.75 32.31 12.02
N GLN A 92 12.05 33.53 12.47
CA GLN A 92 12.03 33.94 13.87
C GLN A 92 11.02 35.07 14.02
N LEU A 93 9.92 34.79 14.72
CA LEU A 93 8.94 35.80 15.07
C LEU A 93 9.34 36.47 16.40
N PRO A 94 9.09 37.78 16.57
CA PRO A 94 9.39 38.46 17.83
C PRO A 94 8.65 37.85 19.01
N TYR A 95 9.30 37.86 20.19
CA TYR A 95 8.65 37.42 21.43
C TYR A 95 7.36 38.19 21.69
N GLY A 96 6.29 37.46 22.02
CA GLY A 96 4.96 38.03 22.25
C GLY A 96 4.05 38.07 21.03
N PHE A 97 4.55 37.77 19.82
CA PHE A 97 3.68 37.50 18.65
C PHE A 97 2.69 36.36 19.00
N PRO A 98 1.38 36.47 18.66
CA PRO A 98 0.72 37.43 17.77
C PRO A 98 0.23 38.74 18.41
N PHE A 99 0.72 39.12 19.60
CA PHE A 99 0.42 40.39 20.28
C PHE A 99 -1.06 40.62 20.60
N VAL A 100 -1.77 39.55 21.00
CA VAL A 100 -3.24 39.50 21.19
C VAL A 100 -3.84 40.59 22.09
N HIS A 101 -3.05 41.17 23.00
CA HIS A 101 -3.52 42.26 23.86
C HIS A 101 -3.63 43.60 23.11
N ASN A 102 -2.75 43.83 22.13
CA ASN A 102 -2.63 45.11 21.41
C ASN A 102 -3.24 45.06 20.00
N VAL A 103 -3.16 43.91 19.33
CA VAL A 103 -3.69 43.69 17.98
C VAL A 103 -4.93 42.81 18.08
N HIS A 104 -6.10 43.41 17.98
CA HIS A 104 -7.40 42.75 18.12
C HIS A 104 -8.48 43.46 17.28
N GLN A 105 -9.56 42.75 16.91
CA GLN A 105 -10.69 43.32 16.14
C GLN A 105 -10.29 43.88 14.75
N ASN A 106 -9.32 43.27 14.08
CA ASN A 106 -8.97 43.59 12.70
C ASN A 106 -9.49 42.53 11.72
N LEU A 107 -9.48 42.84 10.42
CA LEU A 107 -10.02 41.97 9.37
C LEU A 107 -8.99 41.70 8.27
N ALA A 108 -8.74 40.44 7.97
CA ALA A 108 -8.01 40.05 6.76
C ALA A 108 -8.92 39.24 5.83
N ASP A 109 -8.89 39.50 4.53
CA ASP A 109 -9.73 38.75 3.58
C ASP A 109 -9.27 37.30 3.39
N ILE A 110 -7.96 37.03 3.51
CA ILE A 110 -7.34 35.74 3.17
C ILE A 110 -7.02 34.89 4.41
N TYR A 111 -6.14 35.38 5.30
CA TYR A 111 -5.84 34.76 6.60
C TYR A 111 -5.23 35.79 7.58
N GLY A 112 -5.20 35.45 8.87
CA GLY A 112 -4.63 36.28 9.93
C GLY A 112 -5.36 37.59 10.14
N ASN A 113 -6.51 37.55 10.84
CA ASN A 113 -7.34 38.74 11.10
C ASN A 113 -6.56 39.83 11.82
N ASP A 114 -5.95 39.49 12.95
CA ASP A 114 -5.21 40.45 13.77
C ASP A 114 -3.74 40.51 13.35
N SER A 115 -2.91 39.61 13.87
CA SER A 115 -1.51 39.45 13.44
C SER A 115 -1.33 38.21 12.57
N ALA A 116 -0.62 38.37 11.46
CA ALA A 116 -0.19 37.31 10.56
C ALA A 116 1.34 37.26 10.43
N SER A 117 1.87 36.06 10.37
CA SER A 117 3.10 35.79 9.64
C SER A 117 2.71 34.87 8.48
N TYR A 118 3.38 33.74 8.29
CA TYR A 118 3.05 32.74 7.28
C TYR A 118 1.97 31.77 7.79
N LEU A 119 1.43 30.94 6.90
CA LEU A 119 0.60 29.80 7.30
C LEU A 119 1.44 28.82 8.11
N GLN A 120 0.83 28.19 9.12
CA GLN A 120 1.55 27.45 10.16
C GLN A 120 1.28 25.96 10.17
N ASN A 121 0.11 25.51 9.70
CA ASN A 121 -0.25 24.11 9.83
C ASN A 121 -1.18 23.64 8.70
N ILE A 122 -1.24 22.33 8.53
CA ILE A 122 -2.11 21.61 7.61
C ILE A 122 -3.00 20.70 8.45
N ILE A 123 -4.31 20.76 8.21
CA ILE A 123 -5.32 19.94 8.88
C ILE A 123 -5.94 19.03 7.84
N ILE A 124 -5.88 17.72 8.07
CA ILE A 124 -6.53 16.72 7.21
C ILE A 124 -7.83 16.27 7.89
N THR A 125 -8.93 16.26 7.16
CA THR A 125 -10.26 15.89 7.68
C THR A 125 -10.93 14.86 6.77
N ASN A 126 -11.78 14.02 7.36
CA ASN A 126 -12.63 13.12 6.57
C ASN A 126 -13.69 13.92 5.79
N ASN A 127 -14.06 13.48 4.58
CA ASN A 127 -14.99 14.23 3.73
C ASN A 127 -16.49 14.07 4.12
N ASN A 128 -16.81 13.65 5.34
CA ASN A 128 -18.17 13.46 5.91
C ASN A 128 -19.17 12.66 5.05
N LYS A 129 -18.69 11.85 4.10
CA LYS A 129 -19.50 10.80 3.46
C LYS A 129 -19.54 9.58 4.38
N GLU A 130 -20.52 8.70 4.19
CA GLU A 130 -20.54 7.35 4.77
C GLU A 130 -19.40 6.50 4.17
N ASN A 131 -18.18 6.80 4.58
CA ASN A 131 -16.98 6.10 4.16
C ASN A 131 -16.92 4.74 4.84
N SER A 132 -16.46 3.71 4.13
CA SER A 132 -16.42 2.34 4.68
C SER A 132 -15.22 2.09 5.61
N TYR A 133 -14.39 3.12 5.80
CA TYR A 133 -13.19 3.18 6.64
C TYR A 133 -13.35 4.24 7.75
N PHE A 134 -12.64 4.05 8.87
CA PHE A 134 -12.52 5.05 9.92
C PHE A 134 -11.37 6.02 9.61
N PHE A 135 -11.52 7.29 10.00
CA PHE A 135 -10.48 8.32 9.86
C PHE A 135 -10.36 9.13 11.14
N THR A 136 -9.13 9.30 11.64
CA THR A 136 -8.82 10.18 12.78
C THR A 136 -7.62 11.07 12.44
N PHE A 137 -7.68 12.35 12.82
CA PHE A 137 -6.54 13.27 12.70
C PHE A 137 -6.12 13.73 14.09
N TYR A 138 -4.84 13.56 14.40
CA TYR A 138 -4.25 13.85 15.70
C TYR A 138 -3.34 15.07 15.61
N GLU A 139 -3.75 16.15 16.28
CA GLU A 139 -2.97 17.39 16.38
C GLU A 139 -1.74 17.29 17.30
N ASN A 140 -1.63 16.22 18.08
CA ASN A 140 -0.46 15.89 18.88
C ASN A 140 -0.22 14.38 18.80
N GLN A 141 1.05 13.97 18.66
CA GLN A 141 1.46 12.58 18.46
C GLN A 141 1.85 11.86 19.76
N THR A 142 2.05 12.59 20.87
CA THR A 142 2.63 12.04 22.11
C THR A 142 1.88 10.80 22.60
N ASN A 143 2.60 9.69 22.73
CA ASN A 143 2.10 8.35 23.14
C ASN A 143 1.24 7.62 22.09
N ILE A 144 1.20 8.08 20.83
CA ILE A 144 0.46 7.42 19.74
C ILE A 144 1.42 6.72 18.77
N LEU A 145 2.60 7.31 18.52
CA LEU A 145 3.60 6.76 17.59
C LEU A 145 4.81 6.17 18.33
N PRO A 146 5.53 5.22 17.71
CA PRO A 146 6.89 4.86 18.12
C PRO A 146 7.80 6.08 18.19
N GLN A 147 8.68 6.12 19.20
CA GLN A 147 9.51 7.28 19.55
C GLN A 147 10.43 7.79 18.42
N GLU A 148 10.81 6.92 17.47
CA GLU A 148 11.57 7.27 16.27
C GLU A 148 10.74 8.10 15.26
N LEU A 149 9.43 7.83 15.17
CA LEU A 149 8.51 8.55 14.30
C LEU A 149 8.03 9.86 14.96
N GLU A 150 7.87 9.92 16.28
CA GLU A 150 7.52 11.14 17.02
C GLU A 150 8.50 12.31 16.79
N GLN A 151 9.78 12.03 16.48
CA GLN A 151 10.77 13.07 16.17
C GLN A 151 10.71 13.53 14.70
N SER A 152 10.18 12.70 13.82
CA SER A 152 10.24 12.87 12.36
C SER A 152 9.01 13.57 11.78
N PHE A 153 7.90 13.58 12.51
CA PHE A 153 6.59 14.06 12.05
C PHE A 153 5.97 15.04 13.05
N SER A 154 5.14 15.97 12.57
CA SER A 154 4.45 16.94 13.44
C SER A 154 3.03 16.50 13.84
N ARG A 155 2.35 15.79 12.93
CA ARG A 155 0.92 15.46 12.99
C ARG A 155 0.70 14.05 12.47
N PHE A 156 -0.40 13.41 12.87
CA PHE A 156 -0.70 12.03 12.47
C PHE A 156 -2.14 11.91 11.95
N ALA A 157 -2.31 11.33 10.76
CA ALA A 157 -3.59 10.95 10.19
C ALA A 157 -3.67 9.42 10.15
N GLU A 158 -4.73 8.86 10.70
CA GLU A 158 -4.93 7.42 10.81
C GLU A 158 -6.19 7.01 10.03
N ILE A 159 -6.04 6.02 9.15
CA ILE A 159 -7.14 5.38 8.44
C ILE A 159 -7.17 3.90 8.81
N LYS A 160 -8.34 3.38 9.21
CA LYS A 160 -8.55 1.98 9.61
C LYS A 160 -9.71 1.34 8.86
N GLU A 161 -9.66 0.02 8.72
CA GLU A 161 -10.63 -0.80 7.96
C GLU A 161 -10.73 -0.42 6.46
N PHE A 162 -9.67 0.13 5.88
CA PHE A 162 -9.64 0.50 4.46
C PHE A 162 -9.70 -0.72 3.53
N ARG A 163 -10.52 -0.67 2.47
CA ARG A 163 -10.64 -1.78 1.51
C ARG A 163 -9.67 -1.58 0.35
N SER A 164 -8.91 -2.63 0.02
CA SER A 164 -8.04 -2.63 -1.17
C SER A 164 -8.86 -2.34 -2.42
N GLY A 165 -8.49 -1.29 -3.17
CA GLY A 165 -9.20 -0.82 -4.37
C GLY A 165 -10.29 0.25 -4.13
N GLU A 166 -10.53 0.67 -2.88
CA GLU A 166 -11.39 1.81 -2.56
C GLU A 166 -10.65 3.15 -2.79
N PHE A 167 -11.39 4.27 -2.82
CA PHE A 167 -10.83 5.61 -2.86
C PHE A 167 -10.90 6.28 -1.49
N ILE A 168 -9.81 6.94 -1.10
CA ILE A 168 -9.76 7.75 0.12
C ILE A 168 -10.18 9.18 -0.23
N TYR A 169 -11.23 9.67 0.44
CA TYR A 169 -11.72 11.03 0.31
C TYR A 169 -11.47 11.80 1.62
N PHE A 170 -10.37 12.54 1.67
CA PHE A 170 -10.12 13.57 2.69
C PHE A 170 -10.18 14.98 2.09
N LYS A 171 -10.43 15.96 2.95
CA LYS A 171 -10.20 17.38 2.65
C LYS A 171 -8.97 17.84 3.42
N VAL A 172 -8.12 18.61 2.74
CA VAL A 172 -6.96 19.25 3.36
C VAL A 172 -7.24 20.74 3.48
N TYR A 173 -7.03 21.27 4.68
CA TYR A 173 -7.13 22.68 5.01
C TYR A 173 -5.76 23.20 5.42
N ILE A 174 -5.43 24.42 5.01
CA ILE A 174 -4.23 25.12 5.46
C ILE A 174 -4.69 26.20 6.44
N VAL A 175 -3.98 26.35 7.57
CA VAL A 175 -4.32 27.33 8.62
C VAL A 175 -3.13 28.19 9.02
N ASP A 176 -3.44 29.39 9.53
CA ASP A 176 -2.47 30.28 10.18
C ASP A 176 -2.20 29.89 11.64
N SER A 177 -1.39 30.70 12.34
CA SER A 177 -1.06 30.56 13.76
C SER A 177 -2.25 30.60 14.72
N GLN A 178 -3.43 30.98 14.24
CA GLN A 178 -4.67 31.14 15.02
C GLN A 178 -5.73 30.12 14.61
N ASN A 179 -5.33 29.05 13.88
CA ASN A 179 -6.20 28.03 13.30
C ASN A 179 -7.27 28.56 12.33
N ARG A 180 -7.09 29.78 11.77
CA ARG A 180 -7.98 30.29 10.74
C ARG A 180 -7.62 29.68 9.38
N TYR A 181 -8.62 29.15 8.69
CA TYR A 181 -8.46 28.59 7.34
C TYR A 181 -8.04 29.65 6.32
N LEU A 182 -7.06 29.29 5.49
CA LEU A 182 -6.73 29.97 4.24
C LEU A 182 -7.99 30.04 3.35
N SER A 183 -8.41 31.25 2.98
CA SER A 183 -9.58 31.47 2.13
C SER A 183 -9.25 32.47 1.02
N PHE A 184 -9.39 32.08 -0.25
CA PHE A 184 -9.20 33.00 -1.37
C PHE A 184 -10.12 32.67 -2.55
N SER A 185 -10.42 33.68 -3.36
CA SER A 185 -11.14 33.47 -4.61
C SER A 185 -10.19 32.87 -5.65
N LYS A 186 -10.41 31.61 -6.01
CA LYS A 186 -9.72 30.96 -7.12
C LYS A 186 -9.87 31.74 -8.43
N GLU A 187 -11.03 32.34 -8.67
CA GLU A 187 -11.28 33.18 -9.85
C GLU A 187 -10.39 34.44 -9.87
N ARG A 188 -10.17 35.07 -8.70
CA ARG A 188 -9.24 36.19 -8.58
C ARG A 188 -7.79 35.76 -8.80
N LEU A 189 -7.39 34.59 -8.33
CA LEU A 189 -6.02 34.09 -8.50
C LEU A 189 -5.72 33.69 -9.95
N VAL A 190 -6.65 33.01 -10.62
CA VAL A 190 -6.48 32.59 -12.03
C VAL A 190 -6.47 33.79 -12.98
N ASN A 191 -7.22 34.85 -12.67
CA ASN A 191 -7.29 36.07 -13.49
C ASN A 191 -6.32 37.18 -13.01
N SER A 192 -5.32 36.86 -12.19
CA SER A 192 -4.33 37.81 -11.62
C SER A 192 -4.94 39.11 -11.06
N LYS A 193 -6.05 38.98 -10.31
CA LYS A 193 -6.77 40.06 -9.60
C LYS A 193 -6.31 40.22 -8.14
N TYR A 194 -5.11 39.74 -7.82
CA TYR A 194 -4.44 39.94 -6.53
C TYR A 194 -3.15 40.77 -6.73
N PRO A 195 -2.68 41.50 -5.71
CA PRO A 195 -1.33 42.10 -5.75
C PRO A 195 -0.26 41.03 -5.96
N ILE A 196 0.82 41.36 -6.67
CA ILE A 196 1.82 40.39 -7.15
C ILE A 196 2.50 39.58 -6.02
N GLU A 197 2.69 40.19 -4.84
CA GLU A 197 3.23 39.54 -3.65
C GLU A 197 2.27 38.49 -3.06
N ILE A 198 0.97 38.80 -3.02
CA ILE A 198 -0.09 37.90 -2.59
C ILE A 198 -0.28 36.77 -3.61
N GLU A 199 -0.19 37.09 -4.90
CA GLU A 199 -0.29 36.10 -5.98
C GLU A 199 0.90 35.13 -5.98
N SER A 200 2.11 35.60 -5.69
CA SER A 200 3.27 34.72 -5.45
C SER A 200 3.05 33.83 -4.23
N GLU A 201 2.70 34.39 -3.07
CA GLU A 201 2.48 33.61 -1.84
C GLU A 201 1.38 32.55 -2.01
N LEU A 202 0.27 32.88 -2.66
CA LEU A 202 -0.80 31.91 -2.94
C LEU A 202 -0.42 30.80 -3.93
N LYS A 203 0.65 30.99 -4.73
CA LYS A 203 1.14 30.02 -5.73
C LYS A 203 2.31 29.18 -5.25
N THR A 204 2.98 29.52 -4.14
CA THR A 204 4.07 28.68 -3.59
C THR A 204 3.56 27.47 -2.81
N PHE A 205 2.28 27.42 -2.45
CA PHE A 205 1.70 26.33 -1.66
C PHE A 205 1.49 25.06 -2.49
N GLU A 206 2.39 24.09 -2.31
CA GLU A 206 2.36 22.79 -2.98
C GLU A 206 2.55 21.66 -1.95
N PHE A 207 1.97 20.49 -2.24
CA PHE A 207 2.35 19.24 -1.58
C PHE A 207 3.60 18.73 -2.29
N SER A 208 4.73 18.78 -1.59
CA SER A 208 6.04 18.54 -2.20
C SER A 208 6.32 17.05 -2.41
N ASP A 209 5.76 16.18 -1.56
CA ASP A 209 5.88 14.73 -1.75
C ASP A 209 4.79 13.93 -1.00
N LEU A 210 4.53 12.72 -1.50
CA LEU A 210 3.72 11.67 -0.88
C LEU A 210 4.49 10.34 -0.96
N GLN A 211 5.48 10.17 -0.08
CA GLN A 211 6.37 9.01 -0.09
C GLN A 211 5.83 7.87 0.76
N ILE A 212 5.90 6.63 0.26
CA ILE A 212 5.74 5.43 1.09
C ILE A 212 7.02 5.25 1.90
N ILE A 213 6.93 5.41 3.23
CA ILE A 213 8.08 5.29 4.14
C ILE A 213 8.16 3.91 4.82
N GLY A 214 7.10 3.11 4.71
CA GLY A 214 7.05 1.76 5.27
C GLY A 214 5.81 1.00 4.81
N SER A 215 5.95 -0.32 4.68
CA SER A 215 4.86 -1.23 4.34
C SER A 215 4.93 -2.48 5.23
N GLY A 216 3.84 -2.73 5.95
CA GLY A 216 3.64 -3.90 6.80
C GLY A 216 2.17 -4.29 6.79
N ASN A 217 1.57 -4.42 7.99
CA ASN A 217 0.11 -4.48 8.15
C ASN A 217 -0.60 -3.14 7.83
N GLU A 218 0.17 -2.06 7.82
CA GLU A 218 -0.26 -0.71 7.44
C GLU A 218 0.68 -0.18 6.35
N LEU A 219 0.18 0.75 5.53
CA LEU A 219 1.01 1.57 4.66
C LEU A 219 1.22 2.93 5.32
N LEU A 220 2.50 3.31 5.49
CA LEU A 220 2.89 4.59 6.07
C LEU A 220 3.32 5.55 4.96
N PHE A 221 2.74 6.75 4.96
CA PHE A 221 3.01 7.82 4.02
C PHE A 221 3.52 9.07 4.72
N SER A 222 4.58 9.67 4.19
CA SER A 222 4.99 11.03 4.55
C SER A 222 4.29 12.03 3.63
N VAL A 223 3.49 12.94 4.20
CA VAL A 223 2.84 14.05 3.48
C VAL A 223 3.61 15.33 3.79
N ASN A 224 4.40 15.78 2.81
CA ASN A 224 5.21 16.98 2.93
C ASN A 224 4.63 18.15 2.10
N SER A 225 4.94 19.39 2.49
CA SER A 225 4.47 20.61 1.81
C SER A 225 5.43 21.77 2.00
N THR A 226 5.46 22.67 1.02
CA THR A 226 6.19 23.94 1.09
C THR A 226 5.74 24.84 2.25
N ILE A 227 4.54 24.65 2.80
CA ILE A 227 4.08 25.39 4.00
C ILE A 227 5.03 25.17 5.18
N TYR A 228 5.69 24.01 5.29
CA TYR A 228 6.64 23.74 6.37
C TYR A 228 7.97 24.48 6.20
N THR A 229 8.35 24.91 4.99
CA THR A 229 9.57 25.72 4.83
C THR A 229 9.40 27.08 5.49
N SER A 230 8.19 27.68 5.43
CA SER A 230 7.86 28.98 6.02
C SER A 230 7.07 28.94 7.35
N SER A 231 6.83 27.76 7.92
CA SER A 231 6.16 27.60 9.22
C SER A 231 7.14 27.48 10.40
N ILE A 232 6.65 27.68 11.64
CA ILE A 232 7.29 27.25 12.88
C ILE A 232 7.29 25.71 12.98
N VAL A 233 6.25 25.06 12.46
CA VAL A 233 6.19 23.59 12.30
C VAL A 233 7.03 23.23 11.09
N LYS A 234 8.12 22.47 11.30
CA LYS A 234 9.04 22.08 10.21
C LYS A 234 8.87 20.63 9.75
N GLN A 235 8.15 19.79 10.50
CA GLN A 235 8.00 18.37 10.23
C GLN A 235 6.72 18.04 9.43
N PRO A 236 6.78 17.07 8.50
CA PRO A 236 5.63 16.62 7.70
C PRO A 236 4.54 15.91 8.54
N ILE A 237 3.42 15.57 7.89
CA ILE A 237 2.35 14.74 8.49
C ILE A 237 2.61 13.27 8.16
N LEU A 238 2.50 12.40 9.15
CA LEU A 238 2.43 10.95 8.93
C LEU A 238 0.98 10.55 8.62
N LEU A 239 0.76 9.84 7.51
CA LEU A 239 -0.52 9.22 7.18
C LEU A 239 -0.35 7.69 7.24
N SER A 240 -1.02 7.02 8.19
CA SER A 240 -1.12 5.55 8.21
C SER A 240 -2.44 5.08 7.58
N ILE A 241 -2.37 4.01 6.80
CA ILE A 241 -3.51 3.31 6.19
C ILE A 241 -3.45 1.84 6.60
N GLY A 242 -4.28 1.47 7.59
CA GLY A 242 -4.53 0.10 8.00
C GLY A 242 -5.64 -0.54 7.17
N PHE A 243 -5.33 -1.66 6.53
CA PHE A 243 -6.26 -2.40 5.67
C PHE A 243 -7.19 -3.29 6.47
N ARG A 244 -8.41 -3.45 5.97
CA ARG A 244 -9.37 -4.42 6.47
C ARG A 244 -8.94 -5.85 6.15
N ASN A 245 -9.15 -6.77 7.09
CA ASN A 245 -8.98 -8.21 6.86
C ASN A 245 -9.83 -8.71 5.68
N CYS A 246 -9.23 -9.47 4.76
CA CYS A 246 -9.90 -10.05 3.59
C CYS A 246 -10.94 -11.09 4.01
N ILE A 247 -12.23 -10.75 3.92
CA ILE A 247 -13.36 -11.62 4.31
C ILE A 247 -13.58 -12.73 3.28
N THR A 248 -13.36 -12.41 2.00
CA THR A 248 -13.50 -13.32 0.85
C THR A 248 -12.36 -13.03 -0.11
N GLY A 249 -11.47 -13.99 -0.33
CA GLY A 249 -10.23 -13.80 -1.08
C GLY A 249 -9.01 -14.34 -0.32
N ARG A 250 -7.85 -14.31 -0.99
CA ARG A 250 -6.54 -14.59 -0.40
C ARG A 250 -5.91 -13.29 0.10
N ASN A 251 -5.27 -13.32 1.27
CA ASN A 251 -4.46 -12.20 1.73
C ASN A 251 -3.13 -12.15 0.95
N ASP A 252 -2.68 -10.94 0.68
CA ASP A 252 -1.33 -10.59 0.24
C ASP A 252 -0.95 -9.26 0.92
N ILE A 253 0.31 -8.82 0.84
CA ILE A 253 0.81 -7.62 1.54
C ILE A 253 -0.02 -6.40 1.12
N ASN A 254 -0.85 -5.89 2.04
CA ASN A 254 -1.79 -4.78 1.84
C ASN A 254 -2.80 -4.99 0.69
N ARG A 255 -3.10 -6.24 0.33
CA ARG A 255 -3.98 -6.60 -0.81
C ARG A 255 -4.86 -7.81 -0.49
N CYS A 256 -6.05 -7.83 -1.07
CA CYS A 256 -7.01 -8.94 -1.01
C CYS A 256 -7.23 -9.41 -2.45
N ILE A 257 -6.77 -10.62 -2.77
CA ILE A 257 -6.80 -11.19 -4.12
C ILE A 257 -8.03 -12.09 -4.26
N ASN A 258 -8.73 -11.99 -5.40
CA ASN A 258 -9.84 -12.89 -5.70
C ASN A 258 -9.41 -14.37 -5.67
N CYS A 259 -10.31 -15.26 -5.27
CA CYS A 259 -10.02 -16.69 -5.27
C CYS A 259 -9.74 -17.19 -6.70
N PRO A 260 -8.79 -18.14 -6.89
CA PRO A 260 -8.57 -18.74 -8.19
C PRO A 260 -9.81 -19.50 -8.66
N GLU A 261 -10.02 -19.61 -9.97
CA GLU A 261 -11.22 -20.25 -10.53
C GLU A 261 -11.37 -21.72 -10.12
N SER A 262 -10.27 -22.39 -9.76
CA SER A 262 -10.22 -23.75 -9.22
C SER A 262 -10.73 -23.88 -7.76
N ALA A 263 -11.06 -22.77 -7.09
CA ALA A 263 -11.58 -22.74 -5.73
C ALA A 263 -13.09 -22.46 -5.67
N ILE A 264 -13.78 -23.07 -4.69
CA ILE A 264 -15.16 -22.72 -4.31
C ILE A 264 -15.16 -21.42 -3.51
N LYS A 265 -14.24 -21.32 -2.55
CA LYS A 265 -14.02 -20.18 -1.68
C LYS A 265 -12.60 -20.20 -1.14
N CYS A 266 -12.11 -19.03 -0.78
CA CYS A 266 -10.84 -18.85 -0.09
C CYS A 266 -11.00 -17.73 0.94
N VAL A 267 -10.33 -17.89 2.09
CA VAL A 267 -10.39 -16.94 3.21
C VAL A 267 -9.00 -16.89 3.82
N GLY A 268 -8.30 -15.77 3.62
CA GLY A 268 -6.87 -15.67 3.90
C GLY A 268 -6.11 -16.77 3.15
N ASP A 269 -5.22 -17.47 3.84
CA ASP A 269 -4.33 -18.48 3.23
C ASP A 269 -5.05 -19.83 2.97
N LYS A 270 -6.33 -19.97 3.37
CA LYS A 270 -7.08 -21.23 3.24
C LYS A 270 -7.93 -21.24 1.98
N ILE A 271 -7.63 -22.18 1.07
CA ILE A 271 -8.37 -22.42 -0.17
C ILE A 271 -9.21 -23.69 -0.07
N SER A 272 -10.50 -23.60 -0.41
CA SER A 272 -11.41 -24.74 -0.59
C SER A 272 -11.51 -25.06 -2.08
N LEU A 273 -10.94 -26.17 -2.51
CA LEU A 273 -10.86 -26.59 -3.93
C LEU A 273 -12.20 -27.07 -4.48
N LYS A 274 -12.41 -26.89 -5.79
CA LYS A 274 -13.45 -27.56 -6.57
C LYS A 274 -13.02 -29.01 -6.89
N ASN A 275 -14.00 -29.85 -7.22
CA ASN A 275 -13.71 -31.13 -7.90
C ASN A 275 -13.06 -30.85 -9.27
N GLY A 276 -12.31 -31.82 -9.79
CA GLY A 276 -11.47 -31.66 -10.98
C GLY A 276 -10.07 -31.08 -10.72
N PHE A 277 -9.76 -30.64 -9.49
CA PHE A 277 -8.48 -30.01 -9.16
C PHE A 277 -7.76 -30.69 -7.99
N TRP A 278 -6.43 -30.64 -8.03
CA TRP A 278 -5.53 -31.22 -7.03
C TRP A 278 -4.41 -30.24 -6.65
N ARG A 279 -3.85 -30.40 -5.44
CA ARG A 279 -2.62 -29.73 -5.01
C ARG A 279 -1.87 -30.56 -3.97
N LYS A 280 -0.57 -30.32 -3.84
CA LYS A 280 0.34 -31.07 -2.95
C LYS A 280 0.02 -30.93 -1.45
N SER A 281 -0.43 -29.75 -1.01
CA SER A 281 -0.77 -29.48 0.40
C SER A 281 -1.83 -28.39 0.51
N ASN A 282 -2.43 -28.24 1.69
CA ASN A 282 -3.39 -27.16 1.94
C ASN A 282 -2.76 -25.74 1.99
N GLN A 283 -1.43 -25.65 1.99
CA GLN A 283 -0.62 -24.42 2.08
C GLN A 283 -0.06 -23.94 0.73
N THR A 284 -0.05 -24.79 -0.31
CA THR A 284 0.42 -24.37 -1.64
C THR A 284 -0.73 -23.81 -2.49
N ASP A 285 -0.36 -22.83 -3.31
CA ASP A 285 -1.18 -22.20 -4.34
C ASP A 285 -1.00 -22.85 -5.72
N GLU A 286 -0.07 -23.80 -5.85
CA GLU A 286 0.10 -24.64 -7.03
C GLU A 286 -1.07 -25.63 -7.14
N ILE A 287 -2.10 -25.22 -7.87
CA ILE A 287 -3.30 -26.02 -8.16
C ILE A 287 -3.22 -26.53 -9.59
N ILE A 288 -3.36 -27.84 -9.76
CA ILE A 288 -3.28 -28.53 -11.05
C ILE A 288 -4.66 -29.10 -11.37
N GLU A 289 -5.11 -28.92 -12.62
CA GLU A 289 -6.32 -29.56 -13.14
C GLU A 289 -6.05 -31.04 -13.44
N CYS A 290 -7.00 -31.89 -13.08
CA CYS A 290 -6.94 -33.34 -13.29
C CYS A 290 -7.67 -33.75 -14.56
N ASP A 291 -7.48 -34.99 -15.01
CA ASP A 291 -8.17 -35.49 -16.20
C ASP A 291 -9.70 -35.44 -16.00
N PRO A 292 -10.44 -34.64 -16.79
CA PRO A 292 -11.89 -34.47 -16.63
C PRO A 292 -12.68 -35.71 -17.06
N ILE A 293 -12.08 -36.63 -17.84
CA ILE A 293 -12.70 -37.89 -18.26
C ILE A 293 -12.67 -38.90 -17.11
N VAL A 294 -11.56 -38.96 -16.38
CA VAL A 294 -11.40 -39.87 -15.23
C VAL A 294 -12.11 -39.33 -13.98
N ASN A 295 -12.10 -38.00 -13.77
CA ASN A 295 -12.74 -37.33 -12.63
C ASN A 295 -12.35 -37.92 -11.25
N SER A 296 -11.08 -38.31 -11.11
CA SER A 296 -10.51 -38.88 -9.87
C SER A 296 -10.25 -37.84 -8.77
N CYS A 297 -10.10 -36.56 -9.14
CA CYS A 297 -9.92 -35.46 -8.18
C CYS A 297 -11.26 -34.94 -7.67
N GLN A 298 -11.58 -35.27 -6.43
CA GLN A 298 -12.86 -34.98 -5.80
C GLN A 298 -12.63 -34.31 -4.44
N ALA A 299 -12.08 -33.09 -4.49
CA ALA A 299 -11.67 -32.32 -3.32
C ALA A 299 -12.81 -31.91 -2.37
N GLN A 300 -14.06 -31.98 -2.82
CA GLN A 300 -15.25 -31.61 -2.03
C GLN A 300 -15.73 -32.71 -1.08
N ASN A 301 -15.32 -33.95 -1.28
CA ASN A 301 -15.76 -35.09 -0.48
C ASN A 301 -14.80 -35.31 0.70
N PRO A 302 -15.25 -35.20 1.97
CA PRO A 302 -14.38 -35.33 3.14
C PRO A 302 -13.89 -36.76 3.40
N LEU A 303 -14.44 -37.77 2.72
CA LEU A 303 -13.97 -39.17 2.79
C LEU A 303 -12.74 -39.42 1.88
N ASN A 304 -12.42 -38.47 0.99
CA ASN A 304 -11.34 -38.62 0.03
C ASN A 304 -9.98 -38.21 0.61
N ILE A 305 -8.96 -39.02 0.36
CA ILE A 305 -7.62 -38.81 0.90
C ILE A 305 -6.80 -38.00 -0.11
N ASN A 306 -6.18 -36.90 0.33
CA ASN A 306 -5.39 -36.00 -0.53
C ASN A 306 -6.13 -35.56 -1.81
N TYR A 307 -7.44 -35.29 -1.67
CA TYR A 307 -8.38 -34.93 -2.75
C TYR A 307 -8.68 -36.04 -3.77
N CYS A 308 -8.06 -37.22 -3.66
CA CYS A 308 -8.29 -38.34 -4.56
C CYS A 308 -9.49 -39.20 -4.13
N SER A 309 -10.31 -39.60 -5.10
CA SER A 309 -11.34 -40.60 -4.91
C SER A 309 -10.75 -41.99 -4.61
N THR A 310 -11.57 -42.87 -4.06
CA THR A 310 -11.16 -44.21 -3.61
C THR A 310 -10.43 -44.99 -4.70
N GLY A 311 -9.22 -45.46 -4.36
CA GLY A 311 -8.37 -46.26 -5.23
C GLY A 311 -7.33 -45.47 -6.04
N TYR A 312 -7.42 -44.15 -6.06
CA TYR A 312 -6.47 -43.26 -6.75
C TYR A 312 -5.45 -42.64 -5.79
N LEU A 313 -4.25 -42.34 -6.29
CA LEU A 313 -3.19 -41.63 -5.57
C LEU A 313 -2.31 -40.79 -6.53
N GLY A 314 -1.38 -40.05 -5.93
CA GLY A 314 -0.36 -39.27 -6.64
C GLY A 314 -0.83 -37.88 -7.10
N PRO A 315 0.06 -37.10 -7.76
CA PRO A 315 -0.32 -35.88 -8.44
C PRO A 315 -1.46 -36.13 -9.43
N THR A 316 -2.40 -35.19 -9.52
CA THR A 316 -3.64 -35.26 -10.31
C THR A 316 -4.49 -36.53 -10.12
N CYS A 317 -4.25 -37.30 -9.06
CA CYS A 317 -4.91 -38.57 -8.78
C CYS A 317 -4.91 -39.52 -10.00
N GLY A 318 -3.82 -39.52 -10.76
CA GLY A 318 -3.69 -40.25 -12.04
C GLY A 318 -3.11 -41.67 -11.93
N GLN A 319 -2.88 -42.18 -10.72
CA GLN A 319 -2.28 -43.50 -10.48
C GLN A 319 -3.16 -44.34 -9.56
N CYS A 320 -3.22 -45.65 -9.80
CA CYS A 320 -3.97 -46.57 -8.93
C CYS A 320 -3.12 -47.05 -7.74
N ASP A 321 -3.75 -47.23 -6.58
CA ASP A 321 -3.10 -47.76 -5.38
C ASP A 321 -2.90 -49.28 -5.45
N ILE A 322 -1.94 -49.70 -6.28
CA ILE A 322 -1.59 -51.11 -6.52
C ILE A 322 -1.01 -51.80 -5.28
N LEU A 323 -0.45 -51.04 -4.33
CA LEU A 323 0.19 -51.56 -3.12
C LEU A 323 -0.78 -51.62 -1.92
N GLY A 324 -1.73 -50.69 -1.85
CA GLY A 324 -2.62 -50.46 -0.71
C GLY A 324 -2.01 -49.51 0.33
N GLU A 325 -1.21 -48.53 -0.10
CA GLU A 325 -0.50 -47.60 0.78
C GLU A 325 -1.41 -46.51 1.37
N ILE A 326 -2.30 -45.97 0.52
CA ILE A 326 -3.26 -44.92 0.87
C ILE A 326 -4.58 -45.56 1.30
N TRP A 327 -5.10 -46.49 0.50
CA TRP A 327 -6.42 -47.11 0.64
C TRP A 327 -6.32 -48.47 1.36
N LYS A 328 -5.85 -48.42 2.61
CA LYS A 328 -5.57 -49.61 3.43
C LYS A 328 -6.74 -50.60 3.47
N GLY A 329 -6.44 -51.86 3.19
CA GLY A 329 -7.39 -52.97 3.18
C GLY A 329 -7.84 -53.39 1.76
N SER A 330 -7.62 -52.54 0.75
CA SER A 330 -7.86 -52.86 -0.66
C SER A 330 -6.63 -52.56 -1.51
N ARG A 331 -6.61 -53.05 -2.74
CA ARG A 331 -5.63 -52.71 -3.78
C ARG A 331 -6.37 -52.40 -5.06
N TYR A 332 -5.84 -51.50 -5.87
CA TYR A 332 -6.51 -51.00 -7.06
C TYR A 332 -5.55 -51.02 -8.24
N SER A 333 -6.03 -51.47 -9.40
CA SER A 333 -5.28 -51.54 -10.65
C SER A 333 -6.05 -50.87 -11.77
N GLU A 334 -5.34 -50.39 -12.79
CA GLU A 334 -5.96 -49.82 -13.98
C GLU A 334 -6.83 -50.89 -14.69
N SER A 335 -8.04 -50.47 -15.09
CA SER A 335 -9.01 -51.34 -15.76
C SER A 335 -8.74 -51.42 -17.27
N SER A 336 -9.70 -51.97 -18.04
CA SER A 336 -9.63 -51.91 -19.50
C SER A 336 -9.84 -50.49 -20.05
N SER A 337 -10.43 -49.59 -19.25
CA SER A 337 -10.55 -48.17 -19.55
C SER A 337 -9.33 -47.44 -18.99
N LYS A 338 -8.53 -46.85 -19.88
CA LYS A 338 -7.30 -46.12 -19.52
C LYS A 338 -7.58 -45.08 -18.42
N GLY A 339 -6.75 -45.08 -17.39
CA GLY A 339 -6.85 -44.17 -16.24
C GLY A 339 -7.93 -44.51 -15.21
N VAL A 340 -8.79 -45.51 -15.43
CA VAL A 340 -9.83 -45.90 -14.45
C VAL A 340 -9.30 -46.98 -13.51
N CYS A 341 -9.33 -46.72 -12.21
CA CYS A 341 -8.86 -47.66 -11.20
C CYS A 341 -9.98 -48.55 -10.65
N GLU A 342 -9.83 -49.87 -10.78
CA GLU A 342 -10.75 -50.88 -10.25
C GLU A 342 -10.11 -51.68 -9.12
N ILE A 343 -10.94 -52.21 -8.21
CA ILE A 343 -10.44 -53.04 -7.10
C ILE A 343 -9.87 -54.36 -7.61
N CYS A 344 -8.67 -54.70 -7.16
CA CYS A 344 -8.01 -55.95 -7.51
C CYS A 344 -8.83 -57.15 -7.02
N GLY A 345 -9.08 -58.11 -7.92
CA GLY A 345 -9.79 -59.35 -7.60
C GLY A 345 -9.11 -60.20 -6.52
N PRO A 346 -9.83 -61.18 -5.92
CA PRO A 346 -9.32 -62.00 -4.83
C PRO A 346 -7.98 -62.66 -5.15
N LYS A 347 -7.06 -62.71 -4.17
CA LYS A 347 -5.74 -63.35 -4.30
C LYS A 347 -5.80 -64.76 -4.89
N LEU A 348 -6.84 -65.53 -4.54
CA LEU A 348 -7.07 -66.88 -5.06
C LEU A 348 -7.19 -66.90 -6.60
N ASN A 349 -7.98 -65.99 -7.17
CA ASN A 349 -8.19 -65.90 -8.61
C ASN A 349 -6.91 -65.46 -9.34
N GLN A 350 -6.13 -64.57 -8.72
CA GLN A 350 -4.81 -64.15 -9.24
C GLN A 350 -3.82 -65.31 -9.26
N TRP A 351 -3.77 -66.13 -8.19
CA TRP A 351 -2.93 -67.33 -8.14
C TRP A 351 -3.34 -68.40 -9.16
N ILE A 352 -4.64 -68.67 -9.30
CA ILE A 352 -5.16 -69.61 -10.31
C ILE A 352 -4.74 -69.17 -11.72
N TYR A 353 -4.87 -67.88 -12.05
CA TYR A 353 -4.45 -67.33 -13.33
C TYR A 353 -2.93 -67.41 -13.58
N LEU A 354 -2.11 -67.13 -12.56
CA LEU A 354 -0.66 -67.26 -12.64
C LEU A 354 -0.23 -68.72 -12.87
N VAL A 355 -0.80 -69.66 -12.12
CA VAL A 355 -0.53 -71.10 -12.27
C VAL A 355 -0.94 -71.60 -13.66
N LEU A 356 -2.13 -71.21 -14.16
CA LEU A 356 -2.55 -71.50 -15.52
C LEU A 356 -1.58 -70.96 -16.59
N LYS A 357 -1.06 -69.73 -16.41
CA LYS A 357 -0.05 -69.17 -17.31
C LYS A 357 1.28 -69.91 -17.28
N ILE A 358 1.73 -70.34 -16.09
CA ILE A 358 2.95 -71.15 -15.96
C ILE A 358 2.77 -72.49 -16.69
N ILE A 359 1.67 -73.20 -16.45
CA ILE A 359 1.34 -74.47 -17.13
C ILE A 359 1.29 -74.31 -18.65
N LEU A 360 0.63 -73.25 -19.15
CA LEU A 360 0.59 -72.96 -20.59
C LEU A 360 1.97 -72.64 -21.18
N PHE A 361 2.82 -71.93 -20.44
CA PHE A 361 4.18 -71.59 -20.86
C PHE A 361 5.09 -72.82 -20.87
N GLU A 362 5.01 -73.69 -19.86
CA GLU A 362 5.72 -74.97 -19.81
C GLU A 362 5.28 -75.90 -20.96
N ALA A 363 3.96 -76.01 -21.22
CA ALA A 363 3.43 -76.78 -22.34
C ALA A 363 3.92 -76.24 -23.71
N TYR A 364 3.96 -74.92 -23.88
CA TYR A 364 4.54 -74.28 -25.06
C TYR A 364 6.04 -74.58 -25.19
N PHE A 365 6.81 -74.46 -24.11
CA PHE A 365 8.25 -74.73 -24.11
C PHE A 365 8.56 -76.19 -24.45
N LEU A 366 7.83 -77.14 -23.87
CA LEU A 366 7.93 -78.58 -24.19
C LEU A 366 7.57 -78.89 -25.64
N ASN A 367 6.58 -78.19 -26.21
CA ASN A 367 6.22 -78.32 -27.63
C ASN A 367 7.36 -77.84 -28.55
N VAL A 368 7.91 -76.65 -28.28
CA VAL A 368 9.07 -76.10 -29.00
C VAL A 368 10.28 -77.03 -28.88
N LEU A 369 10.56 -77.58 -27.69
CA LEU A 369 11.65 -78.52 -27.46
C LEU A 369 11.46 -79.83 -28.26
N ASN A 370 10.24 -80.36 -28.34
CA ASN A 370 9.92 -81.54 -29.14
C ASN A 370 10.12 -81.28 -30.65
N ILE A 371 9.69 -80.13 -31.16
CA ILE A 371 9.94 -79.70 -32.55
C ILE A 371 11.45 -79.59 -32.82
N PHE A 372 12.21 -79.03 -31.87
CA PHE A 372 13.66 -78.91 -31.97
C PHE A 372 14.35 -80.29 -32.01
N VAL A 373 14.02 -81.20 -31.10
CA VAL A 373 14.56 -82.57 -31.08
C VAL A 373 14.23 -83.34 -32.36
N LYS A 374 13.01 -83.21 -32.90
CA LYS A 374 12.64 -83.81 -34.19
C LYS A 374 13.50 -83.29 -35.35
N LYS A 375 13.75 -81.97 -35.42
CA LYS A 375 14.66 -81.39 -36.42
C LYS A 375 16.11 -81.85 -36.23
N PHE A 376 16.59 -81.93 -34.99
CA PHE A 376 17.93 -82.37 -34.67
C PHE A 376 18.18 -83.83 -35.10
N ASN A 377 17.25 -84.73 -34.81
CA ASN A 377 17.33 -86.14 -35.21
C ASN A 377 17.26 -86.34 -36.73
N LEU A 378 16.49 -85.51 -37.46
CA LEU A 378 16.45 -85.52 -38.93
C LEU A 378 17.81 -85.14 -39.55
N ILE A 379 18.57 -84.24 -38.94
CA ILE A 379 19.88 -83.79 -39.42
C ILE A 379 20.98 -84.83 -39.14
N PHE A 380 20.93 -85.53 -38.00
CA PHE A 380 21.87 -86.62 -37.71
C PHE A 380 21.55 -87.91 -38.49
N GLY A 381 20.27 -88.19 -38.78
CA GLY A 381 19.86 -89.33 -39.59
C GLY A 381 20.45 -89.32 -41.01
N THR A 382 20.70 -88.15 -41.59
CA THR A 382 21.33 -87.99 -42.91
C THR A 382 22.87 -88.03 -42.88
N TYR A 383 23.50 -87.93 -41.70
CA TYR A 383 24.97 -87.96 -41.58
C TYR A 383 25.55 -89.37 -41.42
N ASN A 384 24.75 -90.37 -41.04
CA ASN A 384 25.20 -91.75 -40.84
C ASN A 384 25.15 -92.64 -42.10
N SER A 385 24.74 -92.11 -43.26
CA SER A 385 24.60 -92.91 -44.50
C SER A 385 25.67 -92.66 -45.57
N THR A 386 26.69 -91.83 -45.32
CA THR A 386 27.68 -91.44 -46.35
C THR A 386 29.14 -91.33 -45.86
N ARG A 387 29.80 -92.47 -45.61
CA ARG A 387 31.21 -92.77 -46.01
C ARG A 387 31.68 -94.18 -45.57
N PHE A 388 32.65 -94.74 -46.32
CA PHE A 388 33.21 -96.12 -46.36
C PHE A 388 32.48 -97.03 -47.37
N TYR A 389 33.06 -97.64 -48.43
CA TYR A 389 34.43 -97.84 -48.99
C TYR A 389 34.33 -97.84 -50.56
N SER A 390 35.34 -97.84 -51.46
CA SER A 390 36.80 -97.57 -51.52
C SER A 390 37.25 -97.46 -53.01
N PHE A 391 38.57 -97.43 -53.30
CA PHE A 391 39.16 -97.85 -54.60
C PHE A 391 38.98 -99.40 -54.78
N ASP A 392 39.04 -100.03 -55.97
CA ASP A 392 40.10 -99.90 -57.00
C ASP A 392 39.68 -100.36 -58.44
N SER A 393 40.66 -100.33 -59.34
CA SER A 393 40.64 -100.47 -60.81
C SER A 393 40.59 -101.90 -61.39
N TYR A 394 40.22 -102.06 -62.67
CA TYR A 394 41.00 -102.81 -63.70
C TYR A 394 40.46 -102.66 -65.15
N VAL A 395 41.30 -103.04 -66.11
CA VAL A 395 41.25 -102.80 -67.57
C VAL A 395 40.60 -103.95 -68.35
N LEU A 396 39.91 -103.62 -69.45
CA LEU A 396 40.01 -104.31 -70.75
C LEU A 396 39.71 -103.34 -71.90
#